data_AF-A0A3C0SYN6-F1
#
_entry.id   AF-A0A3C0SYN6-F1
#
_cell.length_a   1.000
_cell.length_b   1.000
_cell.length_c   1.000
_cell.angle_alpha   90.00
_cell.angle_beta   90.00
_cell.angle_gamma   90.00
#
_symmetry.space_group_name_H-M   'P 1'
#
loop_
_entity.id
_entity.type
_entity.pdbx_description
1 polymer ?
#
loop_
_entity_poly.entity_id
_entity_poly.type
_entity_poly.pdbx_seq_one_letter_code
_entity_poly.pdbx_strand_id
1 'polypeptide(L)'
;MSEISLKPVDLEKLGTHSNLLQSAFWGSLKAEFGWKAYAFRINKQSLLVLVREIKAGQSLAYVPHGPMSDGEIAELWNHTAELAVVLRPHLPASCMFIRFDPPWGISLPALTKTPSGYPAEALSPKQSFTKARMDIQPPSTVILDLNKPEDELLKGM
;
A
#
# COMPACT_ATOMS: atom_id res chain seq x y z
N MET A 1 1.23 20.80 8.67
CA MET A 1 0.83 19.39 8.56
C MET A 1 -0.63 19.38 8.20
N SER A 2 -0.98 18.85 7.03
CA SER A 2 -2.34 18.82 6.52
C SER A 2 -3.12 17.71 7.23
N GLU A 3 -4.28 18.01 7.79
CA GLU A 3 -5.08 17.02 8.52
C GLU A 3 -5.56 15.88 7.59
N ILE A 4 -5.23 14.62 7.93
CA ILE A 4 -5.70 13.45 7.17
C ILE A 4 -7.19 13.25 7.45
N SER A 5 -8.05 13.48 6.46
CA SER A 5 -9.47 13.14 6.53
C SER A 5 -9.68 11.69 6.10
N LEU A 6 -9.99 10.82 7.06
CA LEU A 6 -10.28 9.41 6.84
C LEU A 6 -11.75 9.11 7.12
N LYS A 7 -12.41 8.41 6.19
CA LYS A 7 -13.80 7.96 6.34
C LYS A 7 -13.94 6.50 5.92
N PRO A 8 -14.47 5.61 6.78
CA PRO A 8 -14.89 4.28 6.36
C PRO A 8 -15.95 4.38 5.26
N VAL A 9 -15.85 3.51 4.27
CA VAL A 9 -16.83 3.39 3.18
C VAL A 9 -17.09 1.91 2.91
N ASP A 10 -18.22 1.62 2.25
CA ASP A 10 -18.49 0.26 1.76
C ASP A 10 -17.45 -0.12 0.68
N LEU A 11 -17.13 -1.41 0.57
CA LEU A 11 -16.06 -1.90 -0.32
C LEU A 11 -16.32 -1.52 -1.79
N GLU A 12 -17.57 -1.59 -2.23
CA GLU A 12 -18.01 -1.25 -3.58
C GLU A 12 -17.76 0.22 -3.91
N LYS A 13 -17.74 1.09 -2.89
CA LYS A 13 -17.48 2.53 -3.05
C LYS A 13 -16.00 2.84 -3.30
N LEU A 14 -15.09 1.86 -3.22
CA LEU A 14 -13.71 2.06 -3.70
C LEU A 14 -13.69 2.30 -5.22
N GLY A 15 -14.71 1.81 -5.95
CA GLY A 15 -14.87 2.02 -7.38
C GLY A 15 -13.81 1.31 -8.23
N THR A 16 -13.73 1.68 -9.50
CA THR A 16 -12.66 1.25 -10.39
C THR A 16 -11.35 1.88 -9.94
N HIS A 17 -10.34 1.05 -9.70
CA HIS A 17 -9.02 1.49 -9.24
C HIS A 17 -7.98 1.08 -10.28
N SER A 18 -7.05 1.99 -10.62
CA SER A 18 -5.97 1.71 -11.59
C SER A 18 -4.99 0.65 -11.08
N ASN A 19 -4.90 0.50 -9.77
CA ASN A 19 -4.12 -0.54 -9.11
C ASN A 19 -5.06 -1.66 -8.62
N LEU A 20 -4.89 -2.86 -9.18
CA LEU A 20 -5.64 -4.05 -8.85
C LEU A 20 -5.65 -4.31 -7.33
N LEU A 21 -4.51 -4.19 -6.64
CA LEU A 21 -4.39 -4.56 -5.23
C LEU A 21 -5.12 -3.61 -4.27
N GLN A 22 -5.53 -2.43 -4.74
CA GLN A 22 -6.32 -1.45 -4.00
C GLN A 22 -7.78 -1.38 -4.48
N SER A 23 -8.19 -2.31 -5.35
CA SER A 23 -9.56 -2.35 -5.91
C SER A 23 -10.57 -3.08 -5.02
N ALA A 24 -11.85 -2.76 -5.19
CA ALA A 24 -12.96 -3.48 -4.54
C ALA A 24 -12.94 -4.99 -4.90
N PHE A 25 -12.68 -5.31 -6.17
CA PHE A 25 -12.56 -6.68 -6.66
C PHE A 25 -11.51 -7.47 -5.86
N TRP A 26 -10.34 -6.87 -5.61
CA TRP A 26 -9.29 -7.53 -4.85
C TRP A 26 -9.68 -7.76 -3.38
N GLY A 27 -10.38 -6.80 -2.77
CA GLY A 27 -10.95 -6.95 -1.44
C GLY A 27 -11.91 -8.14 -1.36
N SER A 28 -12.86 -8.23 -2.30
CA SER A 28 -13.81 -9.34 -2.38
C SER A 28 -13.11 -10.68 -2.63
N LEU A 29 -12.17 -10.72 -3.57
CA LEU A 29 -11.38 -11.92 -3.85
C LEU A 29 -10.63 -12.40 -2.61
N LYS A 30 -10.01 -11.49 -1.84
CA LYS A 30 -9.25 -11.85 -0.64
C LYS A 30 -10.12 -12.28 0.52
N ALA A 31 -11.39 -11.88 0.55
CA ALA A 31 -12.35 -12.36 1.53
C ALA A 31 -12.49 -13.89 1.50
N GLU A 32 -12.47 -14.48 0.30
CA GLU A 32 -12.48 -15.95 0.09
C GLU A 32 -11.25 -16.67 0.67
N PHE A 33 -10.18 -15.94 1.00
CA PHE A 33 -8.94 -16.48 1.57
C PHE A 33 -8.73 -16.08 3.04
N GLY A 34 -9.82 -15.77 3.75
CA GLY A 34 -9.81 -15.47 5.19
C GLY A 34 -9.29 -14.07 5.54
N TRP A 35 -9.32 -13.14 4.59
CA TRP A 35 -9.10 -11.71 4.89
C TRP A 35 -10.43 -11.00 5.10
N LYS A 36 -10.42 -9.92 5.87
CA LYS A 36 -11.53 -8.97 5.99
C LYS A 36 -11.10 -7.68 5.32
N ALA A 37 -11.88 -7.23 4.34
CA ALA A 37 -11.61 -5.99 3.63
C ALA A 37 -12.20 -4.79 4.37
N TYR A 38 -11.35 -3.82 4.70
CA TYR A 38 -11.73 -2.53 5.27
C TYR A 38 -11.43 -1.45 4.23
N ALA A 39 -12.47 -0.75 3.80
CA ALA A 39 -12.40 0.26 2.75
C ALA A 39 -12.51 1.67 3.36
N PHE A 40 -11.64 2.57 2.91
CA PHE A 40 -11.57 3.94 3.39
C PHE A 40 -11.47 4.94 2.24
N ARG A 41 -11.94 6.15 2.50
CA ARG A 41 -11.67 7.36 1.72
C ARG A 41 -10.69 8.25 2.48
N ILE A 42 -9.54 8.53 1.90
CA ILE A 42 -8.49 9.39 2.46
C ILE A 42 -8.31 10.60 1.56
N ASN A 43 -8.67 11.80 2.01
CA ASN A 43 -8.48 13.04 1.24
C ASN A 43 -8.94 12.93 -0.24
N LYS A 44 -9.99 12.15 -0.50
CA LYS A 44 -10.61 11.77 -1.81
C LYS A 44 -10.02 10.52 -2.51
N GLN A 45 -8.88 10.00 -2.11
CA GLN A 45 -8.31 8.75 -2.60
C GLN A 45 -8.90 7.53 -1.89
N SER A 46 -8.98 6.42 -2.61
CA SER A 46 -9.45 5.13 -2.09
C SER A 46 -8.29 4.40 -1.38
N LEU A 47 -8.58 3.76 -0.25
CA LEU A 47 -7.64 2.86 0.43
C LEU A 47 -8.33 1.56 0.82
N LEU A 48 -7.73 0.45 0.42
CA LEU A 48 -8.07 -0.89 0.87
C LEU A 48 -7.06 -1.36 1.92
N VAL A 49 -7.57 -1.72 3.10
CA VAL A 49 -6.84 -2.39 4.16
C VAL A 49 -7.39 -3.80 4.32
N LEU A 50 -6.51 -4.80 4.23
CA LEU A 50 -6.87 -6.20 4.41
C LEU A 50 -6.44 -6.65 5.80
N VAL A 51 -7.39 -7.11 6.62
CA VAL A 51 -7.12 -7.63 7.95
C VAL A 51 -7.23 -9.14 7.95
N ARG A 52 -6.22 -9.83 8.51
CA ARG A 52 -6.27 -11.28 8.67
C ARG A 52 -6.06 -11.66 10.13
N GLU A 53 -6.97 -12.47 10.64
CA GLU A 53 -6.80 -13.13 11.93
C GLU A 53 -5.73 -14.21 11.80
N ILE A 54 -4.88 -14.27 12.82
CA ILE A 54 -3.84 -15.29 12.99
C ILE A 54 -4.15 -16.09 14.26
N LYS A 55 -3.18 -16.87 14.75
CA LYS A 55 -3.35 -17.66 15.96
C LYS A 55 -3.57 -16.77 17.20
N ALA A 56 -4.19 -17.36 18.21
CA ALA A 56 -4.40 -16.75 19.53
C ALA A 56 -5.21 -15.43 19.54
N GLY A 57 -6.16 -15.28 18.61
CA GLY A 57 -7.07 -14.12 18.57
C GLY A 57 -6.38 -12.80 18.20
N GLN A 58 -5.17 -12.87 17.62
CA GLN A 58 -4.44 -11.72 17.12
C GLN A 58 -4.74 -11.50 15.63
N SER A 59 -4.55 -10.29 15.13
CA SER A 59 -4.68 -9.99 13.72
C SER A 59 -3.56 -9.09 13.20
N LEU A 60 -3.37 -9.09 11.89
CA LEU A 60 -2.52 -8.12 11.19
C LEU A 60 -3.35 -7.34 10.17
N ALA A 61 -3.01 -6.08 9.96
CA ALA A 61 -3.52 -5.28 8.86
C ALA A 61 -2.46 -5.18 7.75
N TYR A 62 -2.92 -5.24 6.50
CA TYR A 62 -2.06 -5.21 5.32
C TYR A 62 -2.61 -4.23 4.28
N VAL A 63 -1.75 -3.34 3.81
CA VAL A 63 -2.06 -2.32 2.79
C VAL A 63 -1.18 -2.59 1.56
N PRO A 64 -1.65 -3.42 0.61
CA PRO A 64 -0.88 -3.76 -0.58
C PRO A 64 -0.89 -2.59 -1.58
N HIS A 65 0.30 -2.16 -2.01
CA HIS A 65 0.50 -1.03 -2.92
C HIS A 65 -0.23 0.26 -2.48
N GLY A 66 -0.32 0.49 -1.18
CA GLY A 66 -0.85 1.73 -0.63
C GLY A 66 -0.05 2.21 0.59
N PRO A 67 -0.26 3.46 1.05
CA PRO A 67 -1.09 4.47 0.41
C PRO A 67 -0.51 4.93 -0.94
N MET A 68 -1.38 5.38 -1.85
CA MET A 68 -0.95 6.02 -3.09
C MET A 68 -0.49 7.44 -2.77
N SER A 69 0.57 7.92 -3.41
CA SER A 69 1.03 9.32 -3.30
C SER A 69 1.62 9.76 -4.63
N ASP A 70 1.32 11.00 -4.99
CA ASP A 70 1.93 11.70 -6.12
C ASP A 70 3.10 12.60 -5.68
N GLY A 71 3.36 12.67 -4.36
CA GLY A 71 4.38 13.52 -3.75
C GLY A 71 5.74 12.86 -3.59
N GLU A 72 6.68 13.60 -3.01
CA GLU A 72 8.04 13.13 -2.78
C GLU A 72 8.07 11.99 -1.75
N ILE A 73 9.15 11.20 -1.77
CA ILE A 73 9.27 10.00 -0.93
C ILE A 73 9.17 10.33 0.57
N ALA A 74 9.82 11.41 1.00
CA ALA A 74 9.78 11.84 2.40
C ALA A 74 8.35 12.21 2.83
N GLU A 75 7.56 12.78 1.92
CA GLU A 75 6.16 13.11 2.15
C GLU A 75 5.31 11.86 2.26
N LEU A 76 5.53 10.87 1.37
CA LEU A 76 4.87 9.57 1.44
C LEU A 76 5.16 8.85 2.76
N TRP A 77 6.39 8.90 3.27
CA TRP A 77 6.73 8.26 4.54
C TRP A 77 5.99 8.89 5.72
N ASN A 78 6.07 10.22 5.85
CA ASN A 78 5.35 10.96 6.89
C ASN A 78 3.84 10.73 6.79
N HIS A 79 3.30 10.76 5.56
CA HIS A 79 1.90 10.50 5.28
C HIS A 79 1.49 9.08 5.71
N THR A 80 2.32 8.08 5.39
CA THR A 80 2.06 6.67 5.76
C THR A 80 2.03 6.50 7.28
N ALA A 81 2.91 7.19 8.00
CA ALA A 81 2.98 7.11 9.45
C ALA A 81 1.80 7.80 10.14
N GLU A 82 1.42 8.98 9.68
CA GLU A 82 0.21 9.67 10.15
C GLU A 82 -1.03 8.83 9.84
N LEU A 83 -1.09 8.21 8.66
CA LEU A 83 -2.17 7.33 8.27
C LEU A 83 -2.28 6.09 9.17
N ALA A 84 -1.14 5.50 9.58
CA ALA A 84 -1.14 4.38 10.52
C ALA A 84 -1.78 4.75 11.87
N VAL A 85 -1.53 5.97 12.35
CA VAL A 85 -2.15 6.50 13.59
C VAL A 85 -3.65 6.69 13.40
N VAL A 86 -4.07 7.29 12.29
CA VAL A 86 -5.49 7.57 12.01
C VAL A 86 -6.29 6.29 11.70
N LEU A 87 -5.65 5.25 11.17
CA LEU A 87 -6.31 3.95 10.92
C LEU A 87 -6.58 3.16 12.20
N ARG A 88 -5.75 3.33 13.24
CA ARG A 88 -5.82 2.53 14.47
C ARG A 88 -7.23 2.38 15.09
N PRO A 89 -8.05 3.44 15.21
CA PRO A 89 -9.39 3.32 15.81
C PRO A 89 -10.38 2.52 14.94
N HIS A 90 -10.06 2.32 13.66
CA HIS A 90 -10.90 1.62 12.69
C HIS A 90 -10.51 0.16 12.47
N LEU A 91 -9.39 -0.27 13.07
CA LEU A 91 -8.91 -1.65 13.01
C LEU A 91 -9.35 -2.43 14.25
N PRO A 92 -9.44 -3.77 14.19
CA PRO A 92 -9.72 -4.58 15.36
C PRO A 92 -8.74 -4.29 16.50
N ALA A 93 -9.23 -4.32 17.75
CA ALA A 93 -8.37 -4.15 18.94
C ALA A 93 -7.26 -5.22 19.03
N SER A 94 -7.46 -6.37 18.39
CA SER A 94 -6.49 -7.46 18.23
C SER A 94 -5.39 -7.19 17.19
N CYS A 95 -5.47 -6.09 16.44
CA CYS A 95 -4.53 -5.78 15.37
C CYS A 95 -3.17 -5.39 15.93
N MET A 96 -2.19 -6.27 15.79
CA MET A 96 -0.86 -6.10 16.37
C MET A 96 -0.02 -5.06 15.62
N PHE A 97 -0.12 -5.06 14.30
CA PHE A 97 0.62 -4.15 13.43
C PHE A 97 -0.12 -3.95 12.12
N ILE A 98 0.24 -2.86 11.45
CA ILE A 98 -0.11 -2.59 10.07
C ILE A 98 1.14 -2.67 9.20
N ARG A 99 1.06 -3.42 8.11
CA ARG A 99 2.12 -3.51 7.10
C ARG A 99 1.68 -2.76 5.85
N PHE A 100 2.49 -1.79 5.46
CA PHE A 100 2.37 -1.11 4.17
C PHE A 100 3.40 -1.67 3.21
N ASP A 101 2.96 -2.03 2.01
CA ASP A 101 3.87 -2.31 0.88
C ASP A 101 3.54 -1.34 -0.26
N PRO A 102 3.93 -0.06 -0.20
CA PRO A 102 3.71 0.89 -1.30
C PRO A 102 4.32 0.38 -2.62
N PRO A 103 3.84 0.84 -3.79
CA PRO A 103 4.27 0.37 -5.11
C PRO A 103 5.64 0.96 -5.52
N TRP A 104 6.67 0.69 -4.71
CA TRP A 104 8.04 1.16 -4.89
C TRP A 104 8.57 0.79 -6.28
N GLY A 105 9.19 1.75 -6.99
CA GLY A 105 9.81 1.51 -8.30
C GLY A 105 8.84 1.34 -9.48
N ILE A 106 7.53 1.18 -9.25
CA ILE A 106 6.50 1.15 -10.31
C ILE A 106 5.96 2.56 -10.54
N SER A 107 5.38 3.17 -9.52
CA SER A 107 4.87 4.54 -9.56
C SER A 107 5.70 5.52 -8.74
N LEU A 108 6.77 5.05 -8.09
CA LEU A 108 7.71 5.87 -7.32
C LEU A 108 9.14 5.61 -7.82
N PRO A 109 9.54 6.17 -8.98
CA PRO A 109 10.80 5.84 -9.66
C PRO A 109 12.04 6.32 -8.90
N ALA A 110 11.89 7.35 -8.05
CA ALA A 110 12.98 7.99 -7.31
C ALA A 110 13.62 7.09 -6.22
N LEU A 111 13.04 5.92 -5.94
CA LEU A 111 13.43 5.03 -4.84
C LEU A 111 14.40 3.90 -5.19
N THR A 112 14.67 3.70 -6.48
CA THR A 112 15.52 2.58 -6.95
C THR A 112 17.00 2.74 -6.61
N LYS A 113 17.43 3.81 -5.93
CA LYS A 113 18.85 4.18 -5.78
C LYS A 113 19.52 3.78 -4.47
N THR A 114 18.82 3.24 -3.46
CA THR A 114 19.48 2.70 -2.26
C THR A 114 19.46 1.16 -2.27
N PRO A 115 20.52 0.48 -1.79
CA PRO A 115 20.55 -0.98 -1.70
C PRO A 115 19.40 -1.60 -0.88
N SER A 116 18.76 -0.80 -0.03
CA SER A 116 17.60 -1.18 0.77
C SER A 116 16.25 -0.82 0.13
N GLY A 117 16.22 0.04 -0.90
CA GLY A 117 15.00 0.61 -1.47
C GLY A 117 14.28 1.64 -0.59
N TYR A 118 14.91 2.11 0.49
CA TYR A 118 14.39 3.13 1.40
C TYR A 118 15.33 4.35 1.41
N PRO A 119 14.80 5.59 1.44
CA PRO A 119 15.64 6.77 1.60
C PRO A 119 16.24 6.78 3.01
N ALA A 120 17.53 7.08 3.10
CA ALA A 120 18.24 7.11 4.38
C ALA A 120 17.68 8.18 5.33
N GLU A 121 17.13 9.29 4.80
CA GLU A 121 16.57 10.38 5.62
C GLU A 121 15.16 10.12 6.17
N ALA A 122 14.40 9.13 5.65
CA ALA A 122 13.07 8.81 6.19
C ALA A 122 13.11 8.10 7.55
N LEU A 123 14.29 7.65 7.98
CA LEU A 123 14.50 7.00 9.28
C LEU A 123 14.60 7.99 10.46
N SER A 124 14.14 9.23 10.28
CA SER A 124 14.12 10.20 11.38
C SER A 124 13.28 9.66 12.56
N PRO A 125 13.66 9.93 13.82
CA PRO A 125 13.23 9.13 14.98
C PRO A 125 11.75 9.28 15.37
N LYS A 126 10.94 10.01 14.61
CA LYS A 126 9.58 10.35 15.02
C LYS A 126 8.53 9.30 14.68
N GLN A 127 8.77 8.34 13.80
CA GLN A 127 7.73 7.38 13.37
C GLN A 127 8.30 5.95 13.17
N SER A 128 7.81 5.02 13.99
CA SER A 128 8.33 3.67 14.26
C SER A 128 8.04 2.61 13.18
N PHE A 129 8.25 2.91 11.90
CA PHE A 129 8.23 1.83 10.91
C PHE A 129 9.53 1.04 10.94
N THR A 130 9.41 -0.28 10.86
CA THR A 130 10.54 -1.20 10.72
C THR A 130 10.39 -1.94 9.40
N LYS A 131 11.49 -2.09 8.65
CA LYS A 131 11.49 -2.92 7.44
C LYS A 131 11.08 -4.35 7.81
N ALA A 132 10.04 -4.85 7.17
CA ALA A 132 9.67 -6.26 7.27
C ALA A 132 10.83 -7.14 6.80
N ARG A 133 11.05 -8.26 7.50
CA ARG A 133 12.12 -9.24 7.21
C ARG A 133 11.97 -9.94 5.86
N MET A 134 10.79 -9.90 5.27
CA MET A 134 10.46 -10.57 4.02
C MET A 134 9.52 -9.70 3.19
N ASP A 135 9.69 -9.73 1.88
CA ASP A 135 8.82 -9.06 0.93
C ASP A 135 7.62 -9.96 0.58
N ILE A 136 6.42 -9.39 0.62
CA ILE A 136 5.19 -10.05 0.12
C ILE A 136 5.04 -9.76 -1.37
N GLN A 137 5.32 -8.52 -1.77
CA GLN A 137 5.34 -8.12 -3.18
C GLN A 137 6.70 -8.43 -3.81
N PRO A 138 6.76 -8.75 -5.10
CA PRO A 138 8.03 -8.92 -5.80
C PRO A 138 8.93 -7.67 -5.68
N PRO A 139 10.20 -7.81 -5.26
CA PRO A 139 11.11 -6.67 -5.13
C PRO A 139 11.59 -6.14 -6.48
N SER A 140 11.37 -6.87 -7.57
CA SER A 140 11.74 -6.49 -8.92
C SER A 140 10.65 -6.90 -9.89
N THR A 141 10.17 -5.95 -10.69
CA THR A 141 9.11 -6.16 -11.69
C THR A 141 9.61 -5.61 -13.02
N VAL A 142 9.49 -6.39 -14.09
CA VAL A 142 9.76 -5.93 -15.46
C VAL A 142 8.46 -5.39 -16.05
N ILE A 143 8.48 -4.14 -16.51
CA ILE A 143 7.33 -3.48 -17.12
C ILE A 143 7.63 -3.31 -18.61
N LEU A 144 6.83 -3.95 -19.46
CA LEU A 144 6.87 -3.75 -20.91
C LEU A 144 5.85 -2.67 -21.29
N ASP A 145 6.33 -1.61 -21.93
CA ASP A 145 5.46 -0.54 -22.42
C ASP A 145 4.78 -0.96 -23.73
N LEU A 146 3.50 -1.32 -23.64
CA LEU A 146 2.68 -1.75 -24.77
C LEU A 146 2.20 -0.59 -25.67
N ASN A 147 2.54 0.66 -25.35
CA ASN A 147 2.25 1.78 -26.25
C ASN A 147 3.23 1.86 -27.43
N LYS A 148 4.27 1.03 -27.43
CA LYS A 148 5.28 0.98 -28.49
C LYS A 148 4.76 0.19 -29.71
N PRO A 149 5.22 0.52 -30.93
CA PRO A 149 4.90 -0.27 -32.13
C PRO A 149 5.38 -1.72 -32.01
N GLU A 150 4.63 -2.64 -32.64
CA GLU A 150 4.94 -4.08 -32.63
C GLU A 150 6.38 -4.39 -33.06
N ASP A 151 6.85 -3.79 -34.14
CA ASP A 151 8.22 -3.96 -34.65
C ASP A 151 9.30 -3.54 -33.62
N GLU A 152 9.01 -2.55 -32.76
CA GLU A 152 9.92 -2.12 -31.70
C GLU A 152 9.90 -3.10 -30.52
N LEU A 153 8.72 -3.62 -30.17
CA LEU A 153 8.56 -4.63 -29.13
C LEU A 153 9.29 -5.93 -29.48
N LEU A 154 9.15 -6.40 -30.72
CA LEU A 154 9.76 -7.64 -31.18
C LEU A 154 11.29 -7.57 -31.27
N LYS A 155 11.87 -6.39 -31.56
CA LYS A 155 13.35 -6.21 -31.57
C LYS A 155 14.00 -6.41 -30.21
N GLY A 156 13.22 -6.30 -29.12
CA GLY A 156 13.70 -6.47 -27.75
C GLY A 156 13.51 -7.87 -27.19
N MET A 157 12.97 -8.82 -27.97
CA MET A 157 12.78 -10.23 -27.58
C MET A 157 13.97 -11.09 -28.01
#